data_AF-A0A1C1CIT1-F1
#
_entry.id   AF-A0A1C1CIT1-F1
#
_cell.length_a   1.000
_cell.length_b   1.000
_cell.length_c   1.000
_cell.angle_alpha   90.00
_cell.angle_beta   90.00
_cell.angle_gamma   90.00
#
_symmetry.space_group_name_H-M   'P 1'
#
loop_
_entity.id
_entity.type
_entity.pdbx_description
1 polymer ?
#
loop_
_entity_poly.entity_id
_entity_poly.type
_entity_poly.pdbx_seq_one_letter_code
_entity_poly.pdbx_strand_id
1 'polypeptide(L)'
;MHFPCSASLLTILQLVILIRSSAAQSSYWLANKPARGKIAFQDPTYPVFRNVKDYGAVGDGSRDDSDAINRAISAPGSLNTITSRLDGRCGGGNASYGSFCQSSTITPALVYFPPGIYNVSKPLIMYYATQMVGDAVNPPTIRVASNFTNIIGLAVFDADIYIPSGSGNEWYANQNNFFRQMRNFIIDMTNAPLKTAGIHWQVAQATSMQNIVINMVSKDVVNNQQQGIYMENGSGGFFSDMVITGGAIGAYLGNQQFTTRKIRFDGCATAIKMNFDWLWLFTQISITNSDIGIDMTSGGFSNLAVGSLVVIDSTISATQGIITPYAPGYSSPQAAGTMVLEKVDFTGSEIAISAAGGTQARTVLAGQQFVDLWAQGNAWTTAGAALNGQYFNGTTCTYQNASQTAYTAQETTIQRALAPIPRPSVLTDSNGQYIYRVKPQYENLDWNNNFLSAKANGLVGDGSAGAYFFTPHPSPLAPPWCP
;
A
#
# COMPACT_ATOMS: atom_id res chain seq x y z
N MET A 1 43.41 -68.75 -39.38
CA MET A 1 44.59 -68.28 -38.63
C MET A 1 44.13 -67.16 -37.69
N HIS A 2 44.45 -67.34 -36.41
CA HIS A 2 44.34 -66.42 -35.26
C HIS A 2 42.95 -65.90 -34.81
N PHE A 3 42.50 -66.58 -33.74
CA PHE A 3 41.48 -66.39 -32.71
C PHE A 3 41.64 -65.06 -31.89
N PRO A 4 40.73 -64.72 -30.94
CA PRO A 4 39.92 -63.48 -30.91
C PRO A 4 40.01 -62.80 -29.52
N CYS A 5 39.05 -61.93 -29.16
CA CYS A 5 38.25 -61.99 -27.90
C CYS A 5 37.79 -60.60 -27.39
N SER A 6 36.61 -60.62 -26.75
CA SER A 6 36.08 -59.69 -25.72
C SER A 6 35.43 -58.36 -26.11
N ALA A 7 34.17 -58.48 -26.55
CA ALA A 7 32.94 -57.96 -25.91
C ALA A 7 32.99 -56.83 -24.84
N SER A 8 32.13 -55.83 -25.09
CA SER A 8 31.20 -55.18 -24.14
C SER A 8 31.74 -54.23 -23.06
N LEU A 9 31.46 -52.91 -23.15
CA LEU A 9 30.27 -52.27 -22.57
C LEU A 9 30.34 -50.72 -22.69
N LEU A 10 29.14 -50.14 -22.79
CA LEU A 10 28.73 -48.75 -22.99
C LEU A 10 29.42 -47.64 -22.15
N THR A 11 29.79 -46.57 -22.87
CA THR A 11 29.60 -45.13 -22.59
C THR A 11 29.34 -44.65 -21.15
N ILE A 12 30.31 -43.93 -20.58
CA ILE A 12 30.12 -42.94 -19.51
C ILE A 12 30.45 -41.56 -20.08
N LEU A 13 29.42 -40.74 -20.29
CA LEU A 13 29.51 -39.31 -20.60
C LEU A 13 29.70 -38.55 -19.28
N GLN A 14 30.88 -37.98 -19.04
CA GLN A 14 31.16 -37.13 -17.90
C GLN A 14 30.42 -35.79 -18.03
N LEU A 15 29.38 -35.61 -17.21
CA LEU A 15 28.70 -34.35 -17.01
C LEU A 15 29.52 -33.50 -16.01
N VAL A 16 30.18 -32.45 -16.50
CA VAL A 16 30.83 -31.44 -15.66
C VAL A 16 29.75 -30.56 -15.02
N ILE A 17 29.51 -30.73 -13.72
CA ILE A 17 28.71 -29.81 -12.91
C ILE A 17 29.60 -28.61 -12.56
N LEU A 18 29.48 -27.53 -13.33
CA LEU A 18 29.97 -26.20 -12.95
C LEU A 18 29.05 -25.65 -11.87
N ILE A 19 29.48 -25.74 -10.60
CA ILE A 19 28.93 -24.93 -9.51
C ILE A 19 29.37 -23.49 -9.79
N ARG A 20 28.55 -22.73 -10.53
CA ARG A 20 28.65 -21.27 -10.52
C ARG A 20 28.16 -20.82 -9.16
N SER A 21 29.08 -20.41 -8.29
CA SER A 21 28.77 -19.51 -7.19
C SER A 21 28.09 -18.28 -7.77
N SER A 22 26.76 -18.20 -7.66
CA SER A 22 26.02 -16.99 -8.01
C SER A 22 26.51 -15.89 -7.07
N ALA A 23 27.26 -14.92 -7.60
CA ALA A 23 27.58 -13.71 -6.86
C ALA A 23 26.26 -13.14 -6.28
N ALA A 24 26.30 -12.71 -5.02
CA ALA A 24 25.14 -12.12 -4.36
C ALA A 24 24.58 -11.00 -5.24
N GLN A 25 23.31 -11.09 -5.61
CA GLN A 25 22.67 -10.11 -6.51
C GLN A 25 22.53 -8.73 -5.85
N SER A 26 22.64 -8.67 -4.52
CA SER A 26 22.56 -7.46 -3.72
C SER A 26 23.22 -7.70 -2.35
N SER A 27 23.67 -6.62 -1.68
CA SER A 27 24.07 -6.64 -0.28
C SER A 27 22.89 -6.73 0.68
N TYR A 28 21.66 -6.52 0.21
CA TYR A 28 20.47 -6.58 1.07
C TYR A 28 20.33 -7.98 1.69
N TRP A 29 20.25 -8.06 3.02
CA TRP A 29 20.23 -9.34 3.75
C TRP A 29 19.15 -10.31 3.26
N LEU A 30 18.00 -9.79 2.81
CA LEU A 30 16.87 -10.60 2.38
C LEU A 30 17.19 -11.39 1.10
N ALA A 31 18.07 -10.87 0.24
CA ALA A 31 18.56 -11.56 -0.95
C ALA A 31 19.42 -12.78 -0.58
N ASN A 32 20.13 -12.69 0.54
CA ASN A 32 21.18 -13.63 0.95
C ASN A 32 20.74 -14.57 2.08
N LYS A 33 19.51 -14.43 2.59
CA LYS A 33 19.04 -15.28 3.67
C LYS A 33 18.93 -16.75 3.21
N PRO A 34 19.26 -17.73 4.06
CA PRO A 34 18.99 -19.13 3.82
C PRO A 34 17.48 -19.44 3.72
N ALA A 35 17.12 -20.44 2.91
CA ALA A 35 15.76 -20.94 2.78
C ALA A 35 15.38 -21.83 3.98
N ARG A 36 14.82 -21.23 5.05
CA ARG A 36 14.38 -21.96 6.27
C ARG A 36 12.89 -21.81 6.57
N GLY A 37 12.19 -20.91 5.88
CA GLY A 37 10.76 -20.68 6.09
C GLY A 37 9.93 -21.91 5.73
N LYS A 38 9.02 -22.30 6.61
CA LYS A 38 7.98 -23.31 6.36
C LYS A 38 6.68 -22.81 6.96
N ILE A 39 5.55 -23.25 6.42
CA ILE A 39 4.22 -22.94 6.94
C ILE A 39 3.73 -24.16 7.70
N ALA A 40 3.38 -23.99 8.98
CA ALA A 40 3.03 -25.08 9.89
C ALA A 40 1.89 -25.98 9.35
N PHE A 41 0.88 -25.37 8.73
CA PHE A 41 -0.34 -26.03 8.28
C PHE A 41 -0.41 -26.16 6.75
N GLN A 42 0.74 -26.41 6.14
CA GLN A 42 0.88 -26.57 4.69
C GLN A 42 1.91 -27.66 4.40
N ASP A 43 1.89 -28.17 3.16
CA ASP A 43 2.95 -29.02 2.64
C ASP A 43 4.35 -28.43 2.96
N PRO A 44 5.26 -29.21 3.57
CA PRO A 44 6.59 -28.75 3.96
C PRO A 44 7.48 -28.26 2.80
N THR A 45 7.13 -28.59 1.55
CA THR A 45 7.84 -28.18 0.33
C THR A 45 7.32 -26.86 -0.26
N TYR A 46 6.24 -26.30 0.32
CA TYR A 46 5.66 -25.04 -0.15
C TYR A 46 6.69 -23.90 -0.10
N PRO A 47 6.99 -23.23 -1.24
CA PRO A 47 7.96 -22.15 -1.28
C PRO A 47 7.36 -20.87 -0.68
N VAL A 48 7.82 -20.45 0.50
CA VAL A 48 7.38 -19.16 1.09
C VAL A 48 8.08 -17.98 0.40
N PHE A 49 9.37 -18.10 0.14
CA PHE A 49 10.19 -17.09 -0.51
C PHE A 49 10.40 -17.42 -1.98
N ARG A 50 10.26 -16.43 -2.86
CA ARG A 50 10.39 -16.57 -4.32
C ARG A 50 11.20 -15.40 -4.83
N ASN A 51 12.40 -15.63 -5.34
CA ASN A 51 13.12 -14.62 -6.10
C ASN A 51 12.60 -14.68 -7.54
N VAL A 52 12.10 -13.56 -8.08
CA VAL A 52 11.53 -13.53 -9.44
C VAL A 52 12.51 -14.04 -10.52
N LYS A 53 13.82 -13.90 -10.30
CA LYS A 53 14.84 -14.41 -11.23
C LYS A 53 14.90 -15.94 -11.27
N ASP A 54 14.55 -16.62 -10.18
CA ASP A 54 14.43 -18.10 -10.14
C ASP A 54 13.26 -18.61 -10.99
N TYR A 55 12.31 -17.73 -11.35
CA TYR A 55 11.14 -18.03 -12.17
C TYR A 55 11.29 -17.50 -13.62
N GLY A 56 12.49 -17.04 -13.97
CA GLY A 56 12.88 -16.65 -15.33
C GLY A 56 12.82 -15.16 -15.62
N ALA A 57 12.62 -14.31 -14.61
CA ALA A 57 12.71 -12.86 -14.81
C ALA A 57 14.18 -12.49 -15.02
N VAL A 58 14.46 -11.60 -15.96
CA VAL A 58 15.84 -11.22 -16.31
C VAL A 58 16.22 -9.92 -15.61
N GLY A 59 15.33 -8.92 -15.62
CA GLY A 59 15.59 -7.61 -15.02
C GLY A 59 16.59 -6.77 -15.81
N ASP A 60 16.67 -6.95 -17.12
CA ASP A 60 17.60 -6.25 -18.04
C ASP A 60 16.99 -4.99 -18.71
N GLY A 61 15.70 -4.73 -18.47
CA GLY A 61 14.95 -3.62 -19.05
C GLY A 61 14.54 -3.81 -20.51
N SER A 62 14.83 -4.96 -21.10
CA SER A 62 14.54 -5.30 -22.50
C SER A 62 13.52 -6.43 -22.61
N ARG A 63 13.72 -7.54 -21.88
CA ARG A 63 12.80 -8.68 -21.90
C ARG A 63 11.54 -8.36 -21.12
N ASP A 64 10.39 -8.79 -21.65
CA ASP A 64 9.13 -8.80 -20.91
C ASP A 64 9.18 -9.85 -19.80
N ASP A 65 9.20 -9.38 -18.55
CA ASP A 65 9.30 -10.19 -17.35
C ASP A 65 7.93 -10.47 -16.70
N SER A 66 6.83 -9.98 -17.27
CA SER A 66 5.49 -10.12 -16.70
C SER A 66 5.15 -11.58 -16.36
N ASP A 67 5.36 -12.51 -17.29
CA ASP A 67 5.01 -13.92 -17.07
C ASP A 67 5.91 -14.59 -16.03
N ALA A 68 7.18 -14.21 -15.96
CA ALA A 68 8.10 -14.76 -14.98
C ALA A 68 7.77 -14.29 -13.55
N ILE A 69 7.47 -13.00 -13.40
CA ILE A 69 7.04 -12.43 -12.13
C ILE A 69 5.72 -13.08 -11.68
N ASN A 70 4.74 -13.17 -12.59
CA ASN A 70 3.46 -13.79 -12.31
C ASN A 70 3.59 -15.28 -11.93
N ARG A 71 4.52 -16.04 -12.53
CA ARG A 71 4.86 -17.39 -12.06
C ARG A 71 5.42 -17.41 -10.64
N ALA A 72 6.31 -16.48 -10.28
CA ALA A 72 6.83 -16.39 -8.92
C ALA A 72 5.73 -16.05 -7.89
N ILE A 73 4.76 -15.22 -8.28
CA ILE A 73 3.61 -14.90 -7.44
C ILE A 73 2.70 -16.11 -7.28
N SER A 74 2.32 -16.78 -8.37
CA SER A 74 1.33 -17.87 -8.33
C SER A 74 1.87 -19.17 -7.73
N ALA A 75 3.19 -19.39 -7.70
CA ALA A 75 3.81 -20.65 -7.27
C ALA A 75 3.50 -21.01 -5.79
N PRO A 76 3.30 -22.30 -5.46
CA PRO A 76 3.08 -23.41 -6.38
C PRO A 76 1.73 -23.21 -7.09
N GLY A 77 1.65 -23.57 -8.37
CA GLY A 77 0.49 -23.32 -9.22
C GLY A 77 0.81 -22.42 -10.42
N SER A 78 -0.13 -22.32 -11.35
CA SER A 78 0.03 -21.53 -12.57
C SER A 78 -1.18 -20.66 -12.84
N LEU A 79 -0.95 -19.54 -13.53
CA LEU A 79 -1.97 -18.64 -14.04
C LEU A 79 -2.62 -19.14 -15.35
N ASN A 80 -2.48 -20.43 -15.68
CA ASN A 80 -2.97 -21.02 -16.93
C ASN A 80 -4.50 -21.01 -16.93
N THR A 81 -5.04 -19.86 -17.37
CA THR A 81 -6.41 -19.37 -17.25
C THR A 81 -6.91 -19.24 -15.81
N ILE A 82 -7.24 -18.00 -15.44
CA ILE A 82 -7.90 -17.58 -14.19
C ILE A 82 -9.20 -18.35 -13.92
N THR A 83 -9.64 -19.19 -14.85
CA THR A 83 -10.92 -19.88 -14.92
C THR A 83 -10.96 -21.29 -14.32
N SER A 84 -9.86 -21.83 -13.81
CA SER A 84 -9.85 -23.11 -13.08
C SER A 84 -9.43 -22.94 -11.62
N ARG A 85 -10.03 -23.74 -10.73
CA ARG A 85 -9.63 -23.81 -9.31
C ARG A 85 -8.11 -24.00 -9.24
N LEU A 86 -7.44 -23.08 -8.55
CA LEU A 86 -5.99 -23.07 -8.53
C LEU A 86 -5.47 -24.17 -7.60
N ASP A 87 -4.72 -25.11 -8.17
CA ASP A 87 -3.86 -26.01 -7.41
C ASP A 87 -2.64 -25.22 -6.96
N GLY A 88 -2.73 -24.64 -5.75
CA GLY A 88 -1.69 -23.74 -5.31
C GLY A 88 -2.13 -22.67 -4.33
N ARG A 89 -1.76 -21.43 -4.64
CA ARG A 89 -2.08 -20.27 -3.83
C ARG A 89 -3.53 -19.82 -3.98
N CYS A 90 -4.01 -19.11 -2.96
CA CYS A 90 -5.36 -18.53 -2.93
C CYS A 90 -5.54 -17.39 -3.95
N GLY A 91 -6.32 -17.66 -5.00
CA GLY A 91 -6.73 -16.70 -6.01
C GLY A 91 -7.60 -17.37 -7.08
N GLY A 92 -7.86 -16.64 -8.17
CA GLY A 92 -8.63 -17.12 -9.31
C GLY A 92 -10.14 -17.00 -9.13
N GLY A 93 -10.85 -17.04 -10.26
CA GLY A 93 -12.31 -17.01 -10.31
C GLY A 93 -12.84 -17.02 -11.74
N ASN A 94 -14.10 -17.41 -11.93
CA ASN A 94 -14.75 -17.33 -13.24
C ASN A 94 -16.21 -16.91 -13.12
N ALA A 95 -16.82 -16.57 -14.26
CA ALA A 95 -18.21 -16.14 -14.30
C ALA A 95 -19.21 -17.19 -13.76
N SER A 96 -18.84 -18.49 -13.79
CA SER A 96 -19.72 -19.59 -13.36
C SER A 96 -19.71 -19.84 -11.84
N TYR A 97 -18.56 -19.69 -11.19
CA TYR A 97 -18.37 -20.02 -9.77
C TYR A 97 -18.03 -18.81 -8.89
N GLY A 98 -17.82 -17.63 -9.48
CA GLY A 98 -17.21 -16.51 -8.79
C GLY A 98 -15.76 -16.83 -8.40
N SER A 99 -15.34 -16.39 -7.23
CA SER A 99 -13.99 -16.61 -6.72
C SER A 99 -13.77 -18.06 -6.27
N PHE A 100 -12.59 -18.62 -6.59
CA PHE A 100 -12.20 -19.96 -6.19
C PHE A 100 -11.62 -20.03 -4.78
N CYS A 101 -11.13 -18.89 -4.27
CA CYS A 101 -10.56 -18.77 -2.94
C CYS A 101 -10.76 -17.36 -2.40
N GLN A 102 -11.53 -17.24 -1.32
CA GLN A 102 -11.87 -15.96 -0.70
C GLN A 102 -10.77 -15.42 0.21
N SER A 103 -10.02 -16.31 0.89
CA SER A 103 -8.90 -15.95 1.77
C SER A 103 -8.06 -17.17 2.13
N SER A 104 -6.82 -16.95 2.59
CA SER A 104 -5.94 -18.00 3.10
C SER A 104 -4.85 -17.44 4.00
N THR A 105 -4.51 -18.17 5.05
CA THR A 105 -3.33 -17.93 5.89
C THR A 105 -2.25 -19.01 5.72
N ILE A 106 -2.52 -20.06 4.94
CA ILE A 106 -1.64 -21.22 4.72
C ILE A 106 -0.92 -21.20 3.36
N THR A 107 -1.16 -20.16 2.54
CA THR A 107 -0.47 -19.95 1.25
C THR A 107 0.17 -18.55 1.11
N PRO A 108 0.94 -18.06 2.12
CA PRO A 108 1.59 -16.76 2.01
C PRO A 108 2.71 -16.77 0.95
N ALA A 109 3.10 -15.59 0.47
CA ALA A 109 4.25 -15.45 -0.41
C ALA A 109 5.04 -14.20 -0.08
N LEU A 110 6.37 -14.33 -0.01
CA LEU A 110 7.31 -13.23 -0.12
C LEU A 110 7.96 -13.33 -1.50
N VAL A 111 7.52 -12.46 -2.42
CA VAL A 111 8.04 -12.37 -3.78
C VAL A 111 9.08 -11.27 -3.81
N TYR A 112 10.34 -11.66 -3.91
CA TYR A 112 11.49 -10.78 -3.86
C TYR A 112 11.97 -10.41 -5.27
N PHE A 113 12.25 -9.12 -5.45
CA PHE A 113 12.75 -8.53 -6.68
C PHE A 113 14.17 -8.00 -6.45
N PRO A 114 15.20 -8.72 -6.93
CA PRO A 114 16.57 -8.21 -6.94
C PRO A 114 16.70 -6.92 -7.75
N PRO A 115 17.79 -6.17 -7.59
CA PRO A 115 18.07 -5.00 -8.42
C PRO A 115 18.02 -5.35 -9.91
N GLY A 116 17.44 -4.43 -10.69
CA GLY A 116 17.22 -4.58 -12.11
C GLY A 116 16.08 -3.71 -12.62
N ILE A 117 15.86 -3.77 -13.93
CA ILE A 117 14.74 -3.13 -14.61
C ILE A 117 13.87 -4.24 -15.20
N TYR A 118 12.67 -4.43 -14.68
CA TYR A 118 11.74 -5.45 -15.14
C TYR A 118 10.72 -4.79 -16.06
N ASN A 119 10.81 -5.08 -17.36
CA ASN A 119 9.82 -4.58 -18.33
C ASN A 119 8.54 -5.42 -18.21
N VAL A 120 7.37 -4.79 -18.18
CA VAL A 120 6.08 -5.49 -18.02
C VAL A 120 5.05 -5.00 -19.03
N SER A 121 4.32 -5.93 -19.66
CA SER A 121 3.25 -5.63 -20.63
C SER A 121 1.84 -6.04 -20.18
N LYS A 122 1.73 -6.65 -18.99
CA LYS A 122 0.44 -7.04 -18.39
C LYS A 122 0.50 -6.97 -16.86
N PRO A 123 -0.65 -6.85 -16.17
CA PRO A 123 -0.75 -6.77 -14.72
C PRO A 123 0.06 -7.84 -13.98
N LEU A 124 0.67 -7.43 -12.87
CA LEU A 124 1.31 -8.27 -11.87
C LEU A 124 0.26 -8.59 -10.80
N ILE A 125 -0.27 -9.81 -10.85
CA ILE A 125 -1.47 -10.19 -10.10
C ILE A 125 -1.05 -10.60 -8.70
N MET A 126 -1.27 -9.73 -7.72
CA MET A 126 -0.94 -9.99 -6.33
C MET A 126 -2.00 -10.92 -5.74
N TYR A 127 -1.66 -12.18 -5.54
CA TYR A 127 -2.56 -13.13 -4.88
C TYR A 127 -2.73 -12.80 -3.39
N TYR A 128 -3.75 -13.38 -2.75
CA TYR A 128 -3.99 -13.23 -1.32
C TYR A 128 -2.74 -13.55 -0.48
N ALA A 129 -2.52 -12.79 0.59
CA ALA A 129 -1.36 -12.94 1.48
C ALA A 129 0.02 -12.84 0.78
N THR A 130 0.15 -11.95 -0.21
CA THR A 130 1.42 -11.70 -0.93
C THR A 130 2.12 -10.44 -0.41
N GLN A 131 3.43 -10.55 -0.17
CA GLN A 131 4.34 -9.44 0.00
C GLN A 131 5.23 -9.31 -1.24
N MET A 132 5.06 -8.21 -1.98
CA MET A 132 5.92 -7.80 -3.08
C MET A 132 7.06 -6.97 -2.50
N VAL A 133 8.30 -7.46 -2.59
CA VAL A 133 9.44 -6.86 -1.89
C VAL A 133 10.59 -6.65 -2.86
N GLY A 134 10.77 -5.41 -3.31
CA GLY A 134 11.99 -5.01 -3.98
C GLY A 134 13.17 -4.95 -3.02
N ASP A 135 14.36 -4.99 -3.61
CA ASP A 135 15.59 -4.72 -2.90
C ASP A 135 15.58 -3.34 -2.24
N ALA A 136 15.83 -3.28 -0.93
CA ALA A 136 15.78 -2.01 -0.19
C ALA A 136 17.04 -1.15 -0.36
N VAL A 137 18.16 -1.75 -0.79
CA VAL A 137 19.43 -1.04 -1.02
C VAL A 137 19.42 -0.39 -2.41
N ASN A 138 19.01 -1.14 -3.42
CA ASN A 138 18.87 -0.68 -4.81
C ASN A 138 17.49 -1.05 -5.37
N PRO A 139 16.45 -0.23 -5.09
CA PRO A 139 15.08 -0.51 -5.51
C PRO A 139 14.95 -0.86 -7.00
N PRO A 140 14.35 -2.01 -7.35
CA PRO A 140 14.12 -2.38 -8.74
C PRO A 140 13.11 -1.45 -9.42
N THR A 141 13.31 -1.24 -10.72
CA THR A 141 12.37 -0.51 -11.57
C THR A 141 11.44 -1.48 -12.27
N ILE A 142 10.14 -1.24 -12.17
CA ILE A 142 9.09 -1.85 -12.98
C ILE A 142 8.80 -0.89 -14.12
N ARG A 143 9.34 -1.17 -15.31
CA ARG A 143 9.12 -0.34 -16.49
C ARG A 143 7.88 -0.85 -17.21
N VAL A 144 6.90 0.01 -17.38
CA VAL A 144 5.64 -0.35 -18.05
C VAL A 144 5.81 -0.14 -19.55
N ALA A 145 5.62 -1.20 -20.31
CA ALA A 145 5.75 -1.16 -21.76
C ALA A 145 4.63 -0.33 -22.40
N SER A 146 4.90 0.27 -23.57
CA SER A 146 3.91 1.07 -24.31
C SER A 146 2.74 0.26 -24.85
N ASN A 147 2.92 -1.05 -24.99
CA ASN A 147 1.87 -2.00 -25.34
C ASN A 147 1.25 -2.68 -24.10
N PHE A 148 1.37 -2.10 -22.90
CA PHE A 148 0.76 -2.65 -21.69
C PHE A 148 -0.76 -2.84 -21.88
N THR A 149 -1.25 -4.02 -21.53
CA THR A 149 -2.67 -4.38 -21.64
C THR A 149 -3.25 -4.65 -20.27
N ASN A 150 -4.39 -4.03 -19.96
CA ASN A 150 -5.12 -4.19 -18.71
C ASN A 150 -6.36 -5.11 -18.89
N ILE A 151 -6.22 -6.17 -19.70
CA ILE A 151 -7.33 -7.06 -20.08
C ILE A 151 -7.88 -7.83 -18.87
N ILE A 152 -7.01 -8.20 -17.93
CA ILE A 152 -7.34 -9.04 -16.77
C ILE A 152 -7.33 -8.27 -15.45
N GLY A 153 -6.57 -7.18 -15.36
CA GLY A 153 -6.44 -6.38 -14.14
C GLY A 153 -6.48 -4.90 -14.49
N LEU A 154 -6.70 -4.04 -13.50
CA LEU A 154 -6.94 -2.61 -13.68
C LEU A 154 -5.65 -1.78 -13.72
N ALA A 155 -4.55 -2.31 -13.19
CA ALA A 155 -3.30 -1.58 -12.99
C ALA A 155 -2.05 -2.46 -13.21
N VAL A 156 -0.86 -1.85 -13.16
CA VAL A 156 0.42 -2.56 -13.27
C VAL A 156 0.57 -3.58 -12.15
N PHE A 157 0.28 -3.18 -10.91
CA PHE A 157 0.13 -4.09 -9.77
C PHE A 157 -1.35 -4.16 -9.39
N ASP A 158 -1.86 -5.38 -9.25
CA ASP A 158 -3.29 -5.58 -8.98
C ASP A 158 -3.51 -6.44 -7.75
N ALA A 159 -4.11 -5.87 -6.71
CA ALA A 159 -4.38 -6.54 -5.44
C ALA A 159 -5.72 -7.28 -5.41
N ASP A 160 -6.62 -7.03 -6.35
CA ASP A 160 -7.92 -7.71 -6.45
C ASP A 160 -8.45 -7.72 -7.88
N ILE A 161 -8.50 -8.91 -8.47
CA ILE A 161 -8.86 -9.04 -9.88
C ILE A 161 -10.38 -9.12 -10.02
N TYR A 162 -10.94 -8.22 -10.82
CA TYR A 162 -12.29 -8.39 -11.34
C TYR A 162 -12.36 -9.62 -12.24
N ILE A 163 -13.28 -10.52 -11.94
CA ILE A 163 -13.51 -11.74 -12.72
C ILE A 163 -14.08 -11.34 -14.08
N PRO A 164 -13.40 -11.67 -15.20
CA PRO A 164 -13.92 -11.37 -16.53
C PRO A 164 -15.30 -12.00 -16.73
N SER A 165 -16.26 -11.20 -17.21
CA SER A 165 -17.67 -11.58 -17.34
C SER A 165 -18.35 -12.00 -16.02
N GLY A 166 -17.77 -11.69 -14.87
CA GLY A 166 -18.28 -12.01 -13.53
C GLY A 166 -19.30 -11.02 -12.97
N SER A 167 -19.83 -10.11 -13.78
CA SER A 167 -20.80 -9.07 -13.34
C SER A 167 -20.32 -8.22 -12.16
N GLY A 168 -19.03 -7.88 -12.14
CA GLY A 168 -18.41 -7.10 -11.05
C GLY A 168 -17.89 -7.94 -9.88
N ASN A 169 -18.02 -9.27 -9.91
CA ASN A 169 -17.41 -10.13 -8.91
C ASN A 169 -15.87 -10.02 -8.96
N GLU A 170 -15.26 -10.00 -7.78
CA GLU A 170 -13.83 -9.88 -7.54
C GLU A 170 -13.25 -11.24 -7.08
N TRP A 171 -11.92 -11.36 -7.03
CA TRP A 171 -11.27 -12.56 -6.49
C TRP A 171 -11.45 -12.65 -4.98
N TYR A 172 -11.46 -11.52 -4.29
CA TYR A 172 -11.63 -11.46 -2.85
C TYR A 172 -12.73 -10.46 -2.54
N ALA A 173 -13.48 -10.67 -1.46
CA ALA A 173 -14.30 -9.58 -0.95
C ALA A 173 -13.35 -8.47 -0.44
N ASN A 174 -13.49 -7.25 -0.95
CA ASN A 174 -12.58 -6.15 -0.64
C ASN A 174 -12.40 -5.86 0.87
N GLN A 175 -13.45 -6.04 1.71
CA GLN A 175 -13.34 -5.89 3.17
C GLN A 175 -12.59 -7.04 3.84
N ASN A 176 -12.35 -8.14 3.14
CA ASN A 176 -11.63 -9.32 3.60
C ASN A 176 -10.26 -9.48 2.92
N ASN A 177 -9.82 -8.53 2.10
CA ASN A 177 -8.58 -8.63 1.34
C ASN A 177 -7.35 -8.22 2.18
N PHE A 178 -7.02 -9.05 3.18
CA PHE A 178 -5.99 -8.77 4.21
C PHE A 178 -4.56 -9.18 3.81
N PHE A 179 -3.59 -8.83 4.66
CA PHE A 179 -2.23 -9.40 4.71
C PHE A 179 -1.36 -9.18 3.47
N ARG A 180 -1.34 -7.97 2.91
CA ARG A 180 -0.53 -7.62 1.73
C ARG A 180 0.56 -6.62 2.03
N GLN A 181 1.70 -6.75 1.36
CA GLN A 181 2.70 -5.68 1.37
C GLN A 181 3.20 -5.40 -0.04
N MET A 182 3.51 -4.14 -0.33
CA MET A 182 4.29 -3.74 -1.49
C MET A 182 5.35 -2.75 -1.04
N ARG A 183 6.63 -3.02 -1.33
CA ARG A 183 7.71 -2.12 -0.88
C ARG A 183 8.95 -2.14 -1.75
N ASN A 184 9.62 -1.00 -1.80
CA ASN A 184 10.90 -0.77 -2.48
C ASN A 184 10.80 -0.91 -4.00
N PHE A 185 9.96 -0.12 -4.66
CA PHE A 185 9.82 -0.16 -6.12
C PHE A 185 9.89 1.23 -6.73
N ILE A 186 10.45 1.32 -7.93
CA ILE A 186 10.20 2.42 -8.85
C ILE A 186 9.23 1.89 -9.91
N ILE A 187 8.05 2.46 -10.04
CA ILE A 187 7.07 2.13 -11.07
C ILE A 187 7.16 3.23 -12.12
N ASP A 188 7.73 2.90 -13.28
CA ASP A 188 7.92 3.83 -14.39
C ASP A 188 6.84 3.63 -15.45
N MET A 189 5.84 4.52 -15.42
CA MET A 189 4.69 4.56 -16.31
C MET A 189 4.85 5.60 -17.43
N THR A 190 6.02 6.21 -17.58
CA THR A 190 6.25 7.29 -18.56
C THR A 190 6.09 6.84 -20.02
N ASN A 191 6.16 5.54 -20.28
CA ASN A 191 5.88 4.94 -21.59
C ASN A 191 4.52 4.21 -21.65
N ALA A 192 3.79 4.09 -20.54
CA ALA A 192 2.55 3.33 -20.49
C ALA A 192 1.43 4.03 -21.28
N PRO A 193 0.40 3.29 -21.74
CA PRO A 193 -0.81 3.90 -22.27
C PRO A 193 -1.39 4.96 -21.32
N LEU A 194 -2.01 6.01 -21.89
CA LEU A 194 -2.48 7.18 -21.15
C LEU A 194 -3.62 6.89 -20.15
N LYS A 195 -4.17 5.68 -20.11
CA LYS A 195 -5.24 5.26 -19.18
C LYS A 195 -4.78 4.25 -18.12
N THR A 196 -3.47 4.04 -18.00
CA THR A 196 -2.91 3.04 -17.08
C THR A 196 -2.91 3.55 -15.64
N ALA A 197 -3.26 2.69 -14.68
CA ALA A 197 -3.01 2.93 -13.26
C ALA A 197 -1.76 2.15 -12.78
N GLY A 198 -1.00 2.73 -11.86
CA GLY A 198 0.21 2.09 -11.32
C GLY A 198 -0.12 0.95 -10.36
N ILE A 199 -1.00 1.22 -9.39
CA ILE A 199 -1.37 0.24 -8.36
C ILE A 199 -2.89 0.26 -8.17
N HIS A 200 -3.53 -0.89 -8.38
CA HIS A 200 -4.89 -1.15 -7.97
C HIS A 200 -4.85 -1.72 -6.53
N TRP A 201 -5.18 -0.87 -5.55
CA TRP A 201 -4.98 -1.16 -4.12
C TRP A 201 -6.30 -1.36 -3.37
N GLN A 202 -7.22 -2.15 -3.92
CA GLN A 202 -8.48 -2.53 -3.28
C GLN A 202 -8.23 -3.57 -2.17
N VAL A 203 -7.99 -3.10 -0.94
CA VAL A 203 -7.50 -3.92 0.18
C VAL A 203 -8.21 -3.63 1.50
N ALA A 204 -7.98 -4.50 2.49
CA ALA A 204 -8.46 -4.34 3.86
C ALA A 204 -7.31 -4.13 4.89
N GLN A 205 -7.51 -4.49 6.17
CA GLN A 205 -6.51 -4.31 7.23
C GLN A 205 -5.28 -5.21 7.06
N ALA A 206 -4.23 -4.93 7.85
CA ALA A 206 -2.94 -5.61 7.80
C ALA A 206 -2.28 -5.55 6.41
N THR A 207 -2.50 -4.45 5.70
CA THR A 207 -1.94 -4.18 4.37
C THR A 207 -1.07 -2.93 4.40
N SER A 208 0.01 -2.91 3.62
CA SER A 208 0.82 -1.70 3.50
C SER A 208 1.59 -1.51 2.20
N MET A 209 1.72 -0.25 1.78
CA MET A 209 2.72 0.18 0.80
C MET A 209 3.80 1.03 1.49
N GLN A 210 5.06 0.84 1.12
CA GLN A 210 6.19 1.57 1.70
C GLN A 210 7.32 1.76 0.69
N ASN A 211 7.93 2.96 0.63
CA ASN A 211 9.12 3.21 -0.20
C ASN A 211 8.88 2.88 -1.68
N ILE A 212 7.91 3.56 -2.28
CA ILE A 212 7.54 3.39 -3.69
C ILE A 212 7.62 4.74 -4.41
N VAL A 213 8.28 4.76 -5.55
CA VAL A 213 8.27 5.90 -6.48
C VAL A 213 7.38 5.53 -7.66
N ILE A 214 6.47 6.40 -8.07
CA ILE A 214 5.63 6.23 -9.25
C ILE A 214 5.86 7.43 -10.18
N ASN A 215 6.37 7.16 -11.38
CA ASN A 215 6.63 8.17 -12.40
C ASN A 215 5.64 8.03 -13.55
N MET A 216 4.76 9.00 -13.71
CA MET A 216 3.79 9.08 -14.80
C MET A 216 4.21 10.13 -15.83
N VAL A 217 3.54 10.17 -16.98
CA VAL A 217 3.71 11.26 -17.95
C VAL A 217 3.24 12.60 -17.35
N SER A 218 3.75 13.73 -17.88
CA SER A 218 3.34 15.07 -17.40
C SER A 218 1.82 15.25 -17.45
N LYS A 219 1.26 15.98 -16.48
CA LYS A 219 -0.15 16.40 -16.48
C LYS A 219 -0.56 17.16 -17.74
N ASP A 220 0.40 17.83 -18.41
CA ASP A 220 0.16 18.63 -19.63
C ASP A 220 0.02 17.79 -20.91
N VAL A 221 0.25 16.47 -20.84
CA VAL A 221 0.04 15.58 -21.98
C VAL A 221 -1.45 15.49 -22.32
N VAL A 222 -1.80 15.80 -23.56
CA VAL A 222 -3.18 15.78 -24.05
C VAL A 222 -3.80 14.39 -23.86
N ASN A 223 -5.03 14.35 -23.31
CA ASN A 223 -5.78 13.13 -23.00
C ASN A 223 -5.12 12.21 -21.93
N ASN A 224 -4.18 12.72 -21.13
CA ASN A 224 -3.62 11.98 -20.00
C ASN A 224 -4.72 11.61 -18.99
N GLN A 225 -4.81 10.33 -18.65
CA GLN A 225 -5.69 9.75 -17.64
C GLN A 225 -4.91 8.78 -16.72
N GLN A 226 -3.57 8.87 -16.69
CA GLN A 226 -2.75 8.01 -15.86
C GLN A 226 -3.01 8.29 -14.38
N GLN A 227 -3.00 7.23 -13.58
CA GLN A 227 -3.20 7.31 -12.14
C GLN A 227 -2.08 6.59 -11.39
N GLY A 228 -1.57 7.17 -10.30
CA GLY A 228 -0.54 6.49 -9.51
C GLY A 228 -1.14 5.33 -8.72
N ILE A 229 -2.13 5.64 -7.89
CA ILE A 229 -2.93 4.67 -7.13
C ILE A 229 -4.39 4.77 -7.58
N TYR A 230 -5.00 3.63 -7.86
CA TYR A 230 -6.43 3.47 -8.05
C TYR A 230 -6.99 2.59 -6.93
N MET A 231 -7.91 3.13 -6.13
CA MET A 231 -8.58 2.44 -5.05
C MET A 231 -10.02 2.93 -5.01
N GLU A 232 -10.96 2.06 -5.29
CA GLU A 232 -12.37 2.39 -5.43
C GLU A 232 -13.19 2.08 -4.17
N ASN A 233 -12.75 1.09 -3.37
CA ASN A 233 -13.35 0.70 -2.09
C ASN A 233 -12.35 -0.12 -1.22
N GLY A 234 -12.84 -0.63 -0.08
CA GLY A 234 -12.11 -1.53 0.83
C GLY A 234 -12.34 -1.16 2.30
N SER A 235 -11.62 -1.83 3.21
CA SER A 235 -11.64 -1.53 4.66
C SER A 235 -10.21 -1.45 5.21
N GLY A 236 -9.59 -0.36 4.85
CA GLY A 236 -8.17 -0.22 4.72
C GLY A 236 -7.39 -0.06 6.01
N GLY A 237 -6.11 0.18 5.73
CA GLY A 237 -4.99 0.06 6.63
C GLY A 237 -4.03 1.24 6.47
N PHE A 238 -2.77 0.97 6.08
CA PHE A 238 -1.70 1.96 6.19
C PHE A 238 -0.77 1.99 4.97
N PHE A 239 -0.45 3.17 4.41
CA PHE A 239 0.69 3.29 3.49
C PHE A 239 1.50 4.56 3.71
N SER A 240 2.80 4.48 3.43
CA SER A 240 3.71 5.59 3.68
C SER A 240 4.93 5.66 2.77
N ASP A 241 5.67 6.77 2.86
CA ASP A 241 6.99 6.93 2.25
C ASP A 241 6.95 6.70 0.74
N MET A 242 6.09 7.41 0.03
CA MET A 242 5.96 7.29 -1.42
C MET A 242 6.22 8.63 -2.12
N VAL A 243 6.65 8.56 -3.36
CA VAL A 243 6.77 9.72 -4.27
C VAL A 243 5.96 9.42 -5.52
N ILE A 244 5.02 10.29 -5.87
CA ILE A 244 4.17 10.14 -7.05
C ILE A 244 4.33 11.40 -7.91
N THR A 245 4.81 11.22 -9.13
CA THR A 245 5.17 12.32 -10.03
C THR A 245 4.38 12.26 -11.33
N GLY A 246 3.84 13.41 -11.77
CA GLY A 246 3.06 13.52 -13.00
C GLY A 246 1.64 12.96 -12.87
N GLY A 247 1.04 12.63 -14.01
CA GLY A 247 -0.26 11.97 -14.10
C GLY A 247 -1.46 12.89 -13.99
N ALA A 248 -2.62 12.37 -14.40
CA ALA A 248 -3.89 13.05 -14.19
C ALA A 248 -4.27 13.03 -12.71
N ILE A 249 -4.12 11.88 -12.05
CA ILE A 249 -4.43 11.72 -10.63
C ILE A 249 -3.26 11.03 -9.92
N GLY A 250 -2.71 11.66 -8.89
CA GLY A 250 -1.68 11.01 -8.07
C GLY A 250 -2.25 9.77 -7.36
N ALA A 251 -3.33 9.95 -6.60
CA ALA A 251 -4.06 8.88 -5.95
C ALA A 251 -5.58 9.10 -6.03
N TYR A 252 -6.30 8.15 -6.65
CA TYR A 252 -7.76 8.05 -6.60
C TYR A 252 -8.13 7.10 -5.46
N LEU A 253 -8.82 7.62 -4.43
CA LEU A 253 -8.96 6.94 -3.14
C LEU A 253 -10.42 6.84 -2.70
N GLY A 254 -10.91 5.60 -2.60
CA GLY A 254 -12.20 5.22 -2.07
C GLY A 254 -12.01 4.09 -1.05
N ASN A 255 -12.35 4.31 0.21
CA ASN A 255 -12.19 3.27 1.25
C ASN A 255 -12.96 3.65 2.53
N GLN A 256 -13.43 2.68 3.32
CA GLN A 256 -14.04 2.99 4.62
C GLN A 256 -13.12 3.86 5.49
N GLN A 257 -11.87 3.40 5.68
CA GLN A 257 -10.88 4.16 6.42
C GLN A 257 -9.45 3.86 5.99
N PHE A 258 -8.56 4.84 6.18
CA PHE A 258 -7.13 4.64 6.02
C PHE A 258 -6.30 5.60 6.86
N THR A 259 -5.05 5.23 7.10
CA THR A 259 -4.01 6.14 7.60
C THR A 259 -2.88 6.19 6.59
N THR A 260 -2.50 7.40 6.16
CA THR A 260 -1.51 7.61 5.11
C THR A 260 -0.52 8.67 5.54
N ARG A 261 0.76 8.38 5.36
CA ARG A 261 1.81 9.23 5.92
C ARG A 261 2.96 9.45 4.96
N LYS A 262 3.50 10.67 4.92
CA LYS A 262 4.77 10.95 4.22
C LYS A 262 4.72 10.55 2.74
N ILE A 263 3.74 11.09 2.04
CA ILE A 263 3.61 10.94 0.59
C ILE A 263 3.94 12.29 -0.05
N ARG A 264 4.82 12.27 -1.05
CA ARG A 264 5.12 13.43 -1.89
C ARG A 264 4.41 13.28 -3.22
N PHE A 265 3.55 14.22 -3.56
CA PHE A 265 2.97 14.37 -4.89
C PHE A 265 3.61 15.55 -5.60
N ASP A 266 4.05 15.36 -6.85
CA ASP A 266 4.73 16.39 -7.61
C ASP A 266 4.26 16.43 -9.07
N GLY A 267 3.62 17.52 -9.48
CA GLY A 267 3.21 17.71 -10.88
C GLY A 267 2.00 16.89 -11.34
N CYS A 268 1.11 16.49 -10.43
CA CYS A 268 -0.15 15.85 -10.78
C CYS A 268 -1.20 16.90 -11.21
N ALA A 269 -2.16 16.58 -12.10
CA ALA A 269 -3.29 17.50 -12.28
C ALA A 269 -4.10 17.59 -10.97
N THR A 270 -4.47 16.44 -10.41
CA THR A 270 -4.98 16.32 -9.04
C THR A 270 -4.07 15.40 -8.23
N ALA A 271 -3.51 15.85 -7.13
CA ALA A 271 -2.65 15.00 -6.30
C ALA A 271 -3.46 13.88 -5.61
N ILE A 272 -4.56 14.24 -4.93
CA ILE A 272 -5.45 13.28 -4.27
C ILE A 272 -6.89 13.54 -4.69
N LYS A 273 -7.55 12.54 -5.29
CA LYS A 273 -8.99 12.54 -5.54
C LYS A 273 -9.66 11.60 -4.55
N MET A 274 -10.39 12.14 -3.59
CA MET A 274 -11.18 11.37 -2.63
C MET A 274 -12.51 10.99 -3.29
N ASN A 275 -12.65 9.73 -3.66
CA ASN A 275 -13.88 9.16 -4.23
C ASN A 275 -14.96 8.96 -3.17
N PHE A 276 -14.62 8.31 -2.06
CA PHE A 276 -15.52 8.03 -0.95
C PHE A 276 -14.71 7.66 0.30
N ASP A 277 -15.17 8.06 1.48
CA ASP A 277 -14.71 7.45 2.73
C ASP A 277 -15.75 7.51 3.85
N TRP A 278 -15.45 6.86 4.97
CA TRP A 278 -16.02 7.24 6.26
C TRP A 278 -15.07 8.17 7.00
N LEU A 279 -13.77 7.82 7.03
CA LEU A 279 -12.71 8.62 7.64
C LEU A 279 -11.33 8.33 7.03
N TRP A 280 -10.57 9.36 6.67
CA TRP A 280 -9.18 9.21 6.26
C TRP A 280 -8.23 10.16 7.00
N LEU A 281 -7.13 9.61 7.53
CA LEU A 281 -6.03 10.41 8.11
C LEU A 281 -4.86 10.52 7.14
N PHE A 282 -4.51 11.75 6.79
CA PHE A 282 -3.31 12.15 6.09
C PHE A 282 -2.37 12.86 7.05
N THR A 283 -1.10 12.46 7.10
CA THR A 283 -0.07 13.17 7.88
C THR A 283 1.24 13.29 7.10
N GLN A 284 1.94 14.42 7.23
CA GLN A 284 3.24 14.62 6.56
C GLN A 284 3.14 14.53 5.04
N ILE A 285 2.01 14.94 4.45
CA ILE A 285 1.82 14.97 3.00
C ILE A 285 2.51 16.22 2.44
N SER A 286 3.18 16.06 1.31
CA SER A 286 3.78 17.18 0.56
C SER A 286 3.21 17.17 -0.85
N ILE A 287 2.55 18.25 -1.25
CA ILE A 287 2.02 18.43 -2.61
C ILE A 287 2.70 19.64 -3.22
N THR A 288 3.31 19.46 -4.39
CA THR A 288 3.90 20.54 -5.19
C THR A 288 3.45 20.46 -6.64
N ASN A 289 3.44 21.62 -7.32
CA ASN A 289 3.23 21.74 -8.76
C ASN A 289 1.93 21.11 -9.29
N SER A 290 0.93 20.92 -8.42
CA SER A 290 -0.35 20.31 -8.78
C SER A 290 -1.43 21.37 -9.01
N ASP A 291 -2.40 21.11 -9.88
CA ASP A 291 -3.51 22.07 -10.07
C ASP A 291 -4.46 22.01 -8.88
N ILE A 292 -4.76 20.79 -8.43
CA ILE A 292 -5.59 20.50 -7.25
C ILE A 292 -4.79 19.65 -6.27
N GLY A 293 -4.74 20.05 -5.01
CA GLY A 293 -4.12 19.25 -3.94
C GLY A 293 -5.02 18.08 -3.54
N ILE A 294 -6.13 18.35 -2.85
CA ILE A 294 -7.11 17.34 -2.44
C ILE A 294 -8.49 17.70 -2.97
N ASP A 295 -9.08 16.82 -3.76
CA ASP A 295 -10.44 16.95 -4.29
C ASP A 295 -11.41 16.05 -3.50
N MET A 296 -12.31 16.66 -2.73
CA MET A 296 -13.36 16.01 -1.94
C MET A 296 -14.76 16.16 -2.57
N THR A 297 -14.86 16.46 -3.86
CA THR A 297 -16.13 16.82 -4.52
C THR A 297 -16.97 15.63 -4.98
N SER A 298 -16.51 14.41 -4.76
CA SER A 298 -17.20 13.20 -5.19
C SER A 298 -18.60 13.11 -4.58
N GLY A 299 -19.58 12.75 -5.41
CA GLY A 299 -21.01 12.75 -5.07
C GLY A 299 -21.71 14.13 -5.17
N GLY A 300 -20.94 15.22 -5.27
CA GLY A 300 -21.46 16.58 -5.44
C GLY A 300 -22.10 17.16 -4.17
N PHE A 301 -22.71 18.34 -4.30
CA PHE A 301 -23.27 19.09 -3.16
C PHE A 301 -24.44 18.39 -2.44
N SER A 302 -25.25 17.63 -3.18
CA SER A 302 -26.48 17.03 -2.65
C SER A 302 -26.29 15.60 -2.11
N ASN A 303 -25.13 14.99 -2.33
CA ASN A 303 -24.84 13.62 -1.91
C ASN A 303 -23.34 13.39 -1.75
N LEU A 304 -22.71 14.14 -0.85
CA LEU A 304 -21.28 14.07 -0.57
C LEU A 304 -20.88 12.63 -0.25
N ALA A 305 -19.95 12.08 -1.04
CA ALA A 305 -19.44 10.73 -0.87
C ALA A 305 -18.28 10.66 0.14
N VAL A 306 -17.56 11.76 0.35
CA VAL A 306 -16.47 11.80 1.34
C VAL A 306 -17.08 12.06 2.71
N GLY A 307 -16.90 11.14 3.65
CA GLY A 307 -17.38 11.25 5.02
C GLY A 307 -16.55 12.26 5.81
N SER A 308 -15.27 11.94 6.03
CA SER A 308 -14.39 12.82 6.81
C SER A 308 -12.90 12.71 6.49
N LEU A 309 -12.23 13.86 6.47
CA LEU A 309 -10.80 13.98 6.19
C LEU A 309 -10.07 14.64 7.35
N VAL A 310 -8.97 14.06 7.80
CA VAL A 310 -8.06 14.69 8.76
C VAL A 310 -6.70 14.84 8.09
N VAL A 311 -6.22 16.07 7.96
CA VAL A 311 -4.90 16.38 7.36
C VAL A 311 -4.06 17.11 8.39
N ILE A 312 -2.96 16.49 8.79
CA ILE A 312 -2.05 17.06 9.80
C ILE A 312 -0.62 17.15 9.30
N ASP A 313 0.16 18.10 9.81
CA ASP A 313 1.61 18.20 9.58
C ASP A 313 2.02 18.20 8.11
N SER A 314 1.24 18.82 7.24
CA SER A 314 1.36 18.69 5.78
C SER A 314 1.67 20.02 5.11
N THR A 315 2.22 19.97 3.90
CA THR A 315 2.47 21.15 3.05
C THR A 315 1.76 20.96 1.72
N ILE A 316 0.88 21.88 1.37
CA ILE A 316 0.11 21.85 0.14
C ILE A 316 0.41 23.11 -0.67
N SER A 317 1.16 22.93 -1.76
CA SER A 317 1.51 23.94 -2.75
C SER A 317 0.91 23.54 -4.11
N ALA A 318 -0.40 23.71 -4.22
CA ALA A 318 -1.19 23.47 -5.42
C ALA A 318 -1.95 24.75 -5.79
N THR A 319 -2.36 24.92 -7.06
CA THR A 319 -3.14 26.12 -7.45
C THR A 319 -4.40 26.26 -6.58
N GLN A 320 -5.13 25.16 -6.39
CA GLN A 320 -6.18 25.01 -5.39
C GLN A 320 -5.78 23.93 -4.38
N GLY A 321 -5.61 24.30 -3.11
CA GLY A 321 -5.15 23.41 -2.04
C GLY A 321 -6.13 22.25 -1.80
N ILE A 322 -7.33 22.56 -1.31
CA ILE A 322 -8.40 21.59 -1.09
C ILE A 322 -9.71 22.10 -1.70
N ILE A 323 -10.44 21.24 -2.40
CA ILE A 323 -11.77 21.54 -2.93
C ILE A 323 -12.78 20.68 -2.20
N THR A 324 -13.81 21.32 -1.64
CA THR A 324 -14.84 20.68 -0.83
C THR A 324 -16.21 21.29 -1.10
N PRO A 325 -17.25 20.49 -1.41
CA PRO A 325 -18.60 21.00 -1.61
C PRO A 325 -19.32 21.29 -0.28
N TYR A 326 -18.72 20.98 0.88
CA TYR A 326 -19.35 21.20 2.18
C TYR A 326 -19.76 22.67 2.39
N ALA A 327 -21.00 22.86 2.84
CA ALA A 327 -21.52 24.13 3.32
C ALA A 327 -22.22 23.95 4.67
N PRO A 328 -21.84 24.71 5.72
CA PRO A 328 -22.49 24.63 7.04
C PRO A 328 -24.02 24.74 6.93
N GLY A 329 -24.74 23.74 7.44
CA GLY A 329 -26.20 23.70 7.46
C GLY A 329 -26.87 23.18 6.18
N TYR A 330 -26.14 22.92 5.09
CA TYR A 330 -26.72 22.56 3.79
C TYR A 330 -26.17 21.26 3.15
N SER A 331 -25.04 20.74 3.63
CA SER A 331 -24.47 19.48 3.12
C SER A 331 -25.42 18.29 3.31
N SER A 332 -25.31 17.29 2.44
CA SER A 332 -26.08 16.04 2.51
C SER A 332 -25.18 14.84 2.13
N PRO A 333 -25.08 13.78 2.96
CA PRO A 333 -25.52 13.70 4.35
C PRO A 333 -24.97 14.85 5.21
N GLN A 334 -25.66 15.21 6.28
CA GLN A 334 -25.43 16.48 6.98
C GLN A 334 -24.01 16.66 7.53
N ALA A 335 -23.39 15.56 8.00
CA ALA A 335 -22.02 15.56 8.51
C ALA A 335 -20.96 15.14 7.48
N ALA A 336 -21.38 14.76 6.25
CA ALA A 336 -20.45 14.39 5.20
C ALA A 336 -19.66 15.62 4.73
N GLY A 337 -18.44 15.39 4.25
CA GLY A 337 -17.47 16.43 3.95
C GLY A 337 -16.84 17.04 5.20
N THR A 338 -16.89 16.38 6.36
CA THR A 338 -16.16 16.85 7.55
C THR A 338 -14.66 16.93 7.24
N MET A 339 -13.99 18.00 7.66
CA MET A 339 -12.55 18.14 7.46
C MET A 339 -11.90 18.81 8.65
N VAL A 340 -10.77 18.27 9.11
CA VAL A 340 -9.90 18.87 10.13
C VAL A 340 -8.51 19.03 9.55
N LEU A 341 -7.99 20.26 9.59
CA LEU A 341 -6.63 20.61 9.21
C LEU A 341 -5.87 21.05 10.46
N GLU A 342 -4.73 20.42 10.75
CA GLU A 342 -3.87 20.80 11.88
C GLU A 342 -2.42 20.96 11.42
N LYS A 343 -1.84 22.15 11.57
CA LYS A 343 -0.48 22.48 11.12
C LYS A 343 -0.27 22.16 9.64
N VAL A 344 -1.11 22.75 8.78
CA VAL A 344 -1.03 22.60 7.32
C VAL A 344 -0.53 23.89 6.68
N ASP A 345 0.56 23.79 5.92
CA ASP A 345 1.17 24.92 5.22
C ASP A 345 0.59 25.06 3.81
N PHE A 346 -0.12 26.18 3.55
CA PHE A 346 -0.65 26.56 2.24
C PHE A 346 0.07 27.77 1.65
N THR A 347 1.29 28.10 2.11
CA THR A 347 2.05 29.27 1.63
C THR A 347 2.28 29.25 0.11
N GLY A 348 2.41 28.07 -0.48
CA GLY A 348 2.57 27.89 -1.93
C GLY A 348 1.26 27.78 -2.72
N SER A 349 0.10 27.80 -2.07
CA SER A 349 -1.21 27.75 -2.74
C SER A 349 -1.82 29.15 -2.86
N GLU A 350 -2.49 29.46 -3.97
CA GLU A 350 -3.26 30.71 -4.11
C GLU A 350 -4.54 30.66 -3.26
N ILE A 351 -5.24 29.52 -3.32
CA ILE A 351 -6.44 29.25 -2.54
C ILE A 351 -6.19 28.01 -1.69
N ALA A 352 -6.25 28.12 -0.36
CA ALA A 352 -6.11 26.98 0.53
C ALA A 352 -7.34 26.06 0.46
N ILE A 353 -8.55 26.63 0.51
CA ILE A 353 -9.81 25.88 0.46
C ILE A 353 -10.80 26.59 -0.47
N SER A 354 -11.46 25.85 -1.35
CA SER A 354 -12.51 26.35 -2.25
C SER A 354 -13.73 25.42 -2.31
N ALA A 355 -14.89 25.98 -2.63
CA ALA A 355 -16.16 25.23 -2.70
C ALA A 355 -16.32 24.40 -3.99
N ALA A 356 -15.60 24.78 -5.05
CA ALA A 356 -15.63 24.17 -6.37
C ALA A 356 -14.28 24.36 -7.08
N GLY A 357 -14.00 23.55 -8.09
CA GLY A 357 -12.79 23.65 -8.90
C GLY A 357 -12.90 24.65 -10.06
N GLY A 358 -11.74 25.05 -10.58
CA GLY A 358 -11.62 25.88 -11.77
C GLY A 358 -12.21 27.28 -11.60
N THR A 359 -12.79 27.83 -12.66
CA THR A 359 -13.29 29.21 -12.70
C THR A 359 -14.52 29.47 -11.83
N GLN A 360 -15.17 28.42 -11.32
CA GLN A 360 -16.30 28.52 -10.39
C GLN A 360 -15.86 28.49 -8.92
N ALA A 361 -14.55 28.50 -8.65
CA ALA A 361 -14.01 28.44 -7.31
C ALA A 361 -14.46 29.63 -6.46
N ARG A 362 -15.29 29.36 -5.46
CA ARG A 362 -15.53 30.28 -4.35
C ARG A 362 -14.54 29.99 -3.24
N THR A 363 -13.67 30.95 -2.92
CA THR A 363 -12.71 30.85 -1.82
C THR A 363 -13.44 30.69 -0.49
N VAL A 364 -13.10 29.61 0.23
CA VAL A 364 -13.51 29.35 1.62
C VAL A 364 -12.40 29.80 2.58
N LEU A 365 -11.15 29.53 2.23
CA LEU A 365 -9.96 29.97 2.95
C LEU A 365 -8.91 30.40 1.93
N ALA A 366 -8.40 31.62 2.07
CA ALA A 366 -7.31 32.12 1.22
C ALA A 366 -6.04 31.27 1.41
N GLY A 367 -5.21 31.14 0.38
CA GLY A 367 -3.91 30.49 0.48
C GLY A 367 -2.87 31.39 1.15
N GLN A 368 -1.59 31.19 0.78
CA GLN A 368 -0.46 32.03 1.21
C GLN A 368 -0.30 32.15 2.74
N GLN A 369 -0.70 31.11 3.48
CA GLN A 369 -0.67 31.11 4.95
C GLN A 369 -0.41 29.72 5.53
N PHE A 370 0.10 29.71 6.76
CA PHE A 370 0.18 28.52 7.59
C PHE A 370 -1.10 28.40 8.44
N VAL A 371 -1.73 27.23 8.44
CA VAL A 371 -2.97 26.97 9.18
C VAL A 371 -2.66 26.10 10.40
N ASP A 372 -2.73 26.68 11.60
CA ASP A 372 -2.52 25.93 12.85
C ASP A 372 -3.64 24.93 13.13
N LEU A 373 -4.89 25.37 13.14
CA LEU A 373 -6.06 24.51 13.24
C LEU A 373 -7.26 25.12 12.50
N TRP A 374 -7.88 24.33 11.63
CA TRP A 374 -9.10 24.70 10.92
C TRP A 374 -10.01 23.49 10.80
N ALA A 375 -11.32 23.71 10.88
CA ALA A 375 -12.27 22.62 10.71
C ALA A 375 -13.54 23.06 9.98
N GLN A 376 -14.13 22.09 9.27
CA GLN A 376 -15.52 22.12 8.82
C GLN A 376 -16.24 20.82 9.19
N GLY A 377 -17.54 20.91 9.37
CA GLY A 377 -18.39 19.80 9.82
C GLY A 377 -19.14 20.18 11.09
N ASN A 378 -19.59 19.17 11.82
CA ASN A 378 -20.26 19.36 13.11
C ASN A 378 -19.24 19.43 14.24
N ALA A 379 -19.38 20.44 15.10
CA ALA A 379 -18.59 20.60 16.31
C ALA A 379 -19.52 20.65 17.53
N TRP A 380 -19.03 20.10 18.64
CA TRP A 380 -19.70 20.17 19.94
C TRP A 380 -19.01 21.22 20.79
N THR A 381 -19.77 22.19 21.30
CA THR A 381 -19.26 23.14 22.30
C THR A 381 -19.13 22.43 23.64
N THR A 382 -17.95 22.46 24.26
CA THR A 382 -17.80 22.10 25.68
C THR A 382 -17.58 23.37 26.48
N ALA A 383 -18.20 23.47 27.66
CA ALA A 383 -18.00 24.54 28.64
C ALA A 383 -18.53 25.96 28.32
N GLY A 384 -19.69 26.11 27.67
CA GLY A 384 -20.40 27.41 27.63
C GLY A 384 -19.73 28.51 26.80
N ALA A 385 -18.63 28.23 26.12
CA ALA A 385 -18.08 29.11 25.10
C ALA A 385 -18.95 29.00 23.84
N ALA A 386 -19.69 30.06 23.52
CA ALA A 386 -20.43 30.12 22.26
C ALA A 386 -19.47 30.00 21.07
N LEU A 387 -19.60 28.94 20.27
CA LEU A 387 -18.98 28.89 18.96
C LEU A 387 -19.88 29.64 17.97
N ASN A 388 -19.37 30.68 17.32
CA ASN A 388 -20.02 31.20 16.12
C ASN A 388 -20.16 30.06 15.08
N GLY A 389 -21.40 29.71 14.76
CA GLY A 389 -21.83 28.69 13.81
C GLY A 389 -23.36 28.58 13.79
N GLN A 390 -23.92 27.73 12.93
CA GLN A 390 -25.36 27.50 12.93
C GLN A 390 -25.71 26.36 13.87
N TYR A 391 -26.72 26.56 14.72
CA TYR A 391 -27.25 25.51 15.60
C TYR A 391 -27.65 24.29 14.77
N PHE A 392 -27.11 23.14 15.13
CA PHE A 392 -27.43 21.89 14.48
C PHE A 392 -28.59 21.21 15.22
N ASN A 393 -29.76 21.17 14.57
CA ASN A 393 -30.93 20.39 14.98
C ASN A 393 -31.36 20.53 16.47
N GLY A 394 -30.98 21.62 17.14
CA GLY A 394 -31.20 21.83 18.58
C GLY A 394 -30.59 20.75 19.49
N THR A 395 -29.64 19.94 18.99
CA THR A 395 -29.13 18.80 19.76
C THR A 395 -28.20 19.32 20.87
N THR A 396 -28.55 18.98 22.11
CA THR A 396 -27.79 19.35 23.30
C THR A 396 -27.43 18.13 24.13
N CYS A 397 -26.32 18.19 24.85
CA CYS A 397 -25.90 17.15 25.78
C CYS A 397 -25.51 17.78 27.11
N THR A 398 -26.09 17.30 28.21
CA THR A 398 -25.73 17.74 29.56
C THR A 398 -24.74 16.78 30.19
N TYR A 399 -23.61 17.30 30.70
CA TYR A 399 -22.61 16.50 31.40
C TYR A 399 -22.15 17.18 32.68
N GLN A 400 -21.66 16.41 33.64
CA GLN A 400 -21.07 16.91 34.88
C GLN A 400 -19.58 16.63 34.90
N ASN A 401 -18.78 17.60 35.34
CA ASN A 401 -17.37 17.37 35.63
C ASN A 401 -17.18 16.73 37.03
N ALA A 402 -15.93 16.46 37.41
CA ALA A 402 -15.61 15.92 38.73
C ALA A 402 -16.04 16.79 39.92
N SER A 403 -16.31 18.10 39.70
CA SER A 403 -16.85 19.01 40.73
C SER A 403 -18.38 19.08 40.75
N GLN A 404 -19.08 18.17 40.06
CA GLN A 404 -20.54 18.12 39.92
C GLN A 404 -21.18 19.35 39.22
N THR A 405 -20.36 20.20 38.58
CA THR A 405 -20.87 21.33 37.79
C THR A 405 -21.48 20.80 36.49
N ALA A 406 -22.76 21.09 36.26
CA ALA A 406 -23.45 20.71 35.03
C ALA A 406 -23.12 21.70 33.90
N TYR A 407 -22.79 21.17 32.73
CA TYR A 407 -22.56 21.90 31.49
C TYR A 407 -23.51 21.42 30.42
N THR A 408 -23.95 22.33 29.54
CA THR A 408 -24.71 21.97 28.33
C THR A 408 -23.82 22.20 27.11
N ALA A 409 -23.55 21.13 26.38
CA ALA A 409 -22.94 21.16 25.06
C ALA A 409 -24.00 21.32 23.99
N GLN A 410 -23.69 22.05 22.92
CA GLN A 410 -24.57 22.20 21.76
C GLN A 410 -23.81 21.83 20.50
N GLU A 411 -24.48 21.14 19.58
CA GLU A 411 -23.94 20.84 18.27
C GLU A 411 -24.12 22.03 17.32
N THR A 412 -23.07 22.35 16.57
CA THR A 412 -23.02 23.49 15.65
C THR A 412 -22.27 23.11 14.38
N THR A 413 -22.78 23.53 13.22
CA THR A 413 -22.05 23.37 11.95
C THR A 413 -21.06 24.51 11.78
N ILE A 414 -19.80 24.17 11.49
CA ILE A 414 -18.70 25.14 11.38
C ILE A 414 -17.98 25.02 10.03
N GLN A 415 -17.27 26.09 9.64
CA GLN A 415 -16.28 26.17 8.56
C GLN A 415 -15.34 27.35 8.88
N ARG A 416 -14.33 27.11 9.73
CA ARG A 416 -13.53 28.20 10.34
C ARG A 416 -12.21 27.71 10.94
N ALA A 417 -11.32 28.67 11.21
CA ALA A 417 -10.18 28.47 12.09
C ALA A 417 -10.64 28.23 13.54
N LEU A 418 -9.86 27.43 14.26
CA LEU A 418 -10.07 27.06 15.66
C LEU A 418 -8.79 27.33 16.47
N ALA A 419 -8.88 27.32 17.80
CA ALA A 419 -7.72 27.46 18.66
C ALA A 419 -6.79 26.23 18.53
N PRO A 420 -5.46 26.39 18.42
CA PRO A 420 -4.54 25.27 18.24
C PRO A 420 -4.67 24.23 19.36
N ILE A 421 -4.49 22.95 19.03
CA ILE A 421 -4.46 21.87 20.01
C ILE A 421 -3.05 21.79 20.60
N PRO A 422 -2.88 21.89 21.94
CA PRO A 422 -1.58 21.67 22.55
C PRO A 422 -1.08 20.25 22.29
N ARG A 423 0.12 20.13 21.73
CA ARG A 423 0.80 18.84 21.53
C ARG A 423 1.85 18.63 22.62
N PRO A 424 1.79 17.54 23.40
CA PRO A 424 2.86 17.18 24.32
C PRO A 424 4.18 17.01 23.57
N SER A 425 5.24 17.68 24.02
CA SER A 425 6.54 17.69 23.34
C SER A 425 7.18 16.29 23.20
N VAL A 426 6.81 15.35 24.07
CA VAL A 426 7.23 13.95 24.00
C VAL A 426 6.63 13.17 22.82
N LEU A 427 5.59 13.71 22.17
CA LEU A 427 4.94 13.13 20.99
C LEU A 427 5.38 13.79 19.69
N THR A 428 6.17 14.87 19.75
CA THR A 428 6.57 15.65 18.58
C THR A 428 8.08 15.61 18.34
N ASP A 429 8.48 15.73 17.08
CA ASP A 429 9.88 15.91 16.69
C ASP A 429 10.37 17.36 16.88
N SER A 430 11.60 17.65 16.45
CA SER A 430 12.19 18.99 16.54
C SER A 430 11.47 20.06 15.69
N ASN A 431 10.64 19.66 14.74
CA ASN A 431 9.83 20.55 13.91
C ASN A 431 8.40 20.74 14.47
N GLY A 432 8.07 20.08 15.59
CA GLY A 432 6.74 20.10 16.20
C GLY A 432 5.70 19.22 15.49
N GLN A 433 6.13 18.39 14.54
CA GLN A 433 5.28 17.39 13.88
C GLN A 433 5.18 16.15 14.77
N TYR A 434 4.09 15.38 14.67
CA TYR A 434 4.01 14.11 15.39
C TYR A 434 5.13 13.16 14.94
N ILE A 435 5.80 12.55 15.92
CA ILE A 435 6.92 11.65 15.66
C ILE A 435 6.48 10.52 14.73
N TYR A 436 7.29 10.28 13.71
CA TYR A 436 7.12 9.16 12.81
C TYR A 436 8.38 8.31 12.74
N ARG A 437 8.18 7.01 12.50
CA ARG A 437 9.26 6.07 12.22
C ARG A 437 8.77 5.10 11.16
N VAL A 438 9.57 4.93 10.12
CA VAL A 438 9.32 3.95 9.06
C VAL A 438 9.55 2.54 9.59
N LYS A 439 8.87 1.53 9.03
CA LYS A 439 9.18 0.14 9.34
C LYS A 439 10.65 -0.11 8.97
N PRO A 440 11.52 -0.51 9.92
CA PRO A 440 12.92 -0.75 9.63
C PRO A 440 13.06 -1.92 8.66
N GLN A 441 13.91 -1.76 7.65
CA GLN A 441 14.21 -2.83 6.68
C GLN A 441 15.63 -3.39 6.82
N TYR A 442 16.46 -2.76 7.64
CA TYR A 442 17.81 -3.21 8.01
C TYR A 442 18.76 -3.29 6.80
N GLU A 443 18.70 -2.28 5.95
CA GLU A 443 19.41 -2.16 4.67
C GLU A 443 20.93 -2.31 4.80
N ASN A 444 21.49 -1.87 5.93
CA ASN A 444 22.92 -1.88 6.23
C ASN A 444 23.40 -3.09 7.04
N LEU A 445 22.53 -4.06 7.31
CA LEU A 445 22.88 -5.27 8.07
C LEU A 445 23.03 -6.46 7.13
N ASP A 446 23.96 -7.36 7.42
CA ASP A 446 24.14 -8.61 6.69
C ASP A 446 23.52 -9.80 7.44
N TRP A 447 23.12 -10.83 6.69
CA TRP A 447 22.44 -11.99 7.29
C TRP A 447 23.31 -12.74 8.31
N ASN A 448 24.58 -12.96 8.00
CA ASN A 448 25.43 -13.88 8.75
C ASN A 448 25.85 -13.31 10.11
N ASN A 449 26.05 -11.99 10.20
CA ASN A 449 26.53 -11.35 11.42
C ASN A 449 25.42 -10.69 12.25
N ASN A 450 24.27 -10.36 11.65
CA ASN A 450 23.26 -9.53 12.33
C ASN A 450 21.90 -10.21 12.53
N PHE A 451 21.67 -11.39 11.94
CA PHE A 451 20.39 -12.09 12.06
C PHE A 451 20.54 -13.45 12.75
N LEU A 452 19.81 -13.62 13.84
CA LEU A 452 19.65 -14.92 14.52
C LEU A 452 18.37 -15.59 14.05
N SER A 453 18.51 -16.65 13.25
CA SER A 453 17.37 -17.45 12.81
C SER A 453 16.88 -18.34 13.95
N ALA A 454 15.65 -18.12 14.42
CA ALA A 454 15.02 -18.97 15.43
C ALA A 454 15.03 -20.47 15.07
N LYS A 455 14.77 -20.81 13.80
CA LYS A 455 14.86 -22.19 13.29
C LYS A 455 16.27 -22.77 13.23
N ALA A 456 17.28 -21.91 13.14
CA ALA A 456 18.67 -22.36 13.22
C ALA A 456 19.09 -22.61 14.67
N ASN A 457 18.33 -22.07 15.64
CA ASN A 457 18.57 -22.14 17.08
C ASN A 457 17.49 -23.00 17.79
N GLY A 458 16.99 -24.04 17.11
CA GLY A 458 16.17 -25.10 17.73
C GLY A 458 14.64 -24.88 17.71
N LEU A 459 14.12 -23.72 17.34
CA LEU A 459 12.66 -23.56 17.23
C LEU A 459 12.11 -24.24 15.96
N VAL A 460 11.23 -25.22 16.12
CA VAL A 460 10.68 -25.98 14.99
C VAL A 460 9.72 -25.13 14.15
N GLY A 461 8.78 -24.46 14.81
CA GLY A 461 7.73 -23.66 14.15
C GLY A 461 6.76 -24.52 13.33
N ASP A 462 6.38 -25.68 13.85
CA ASP A 462 5.43 -26.63 13.24
C ASP A 462 3.99 -26.45 13.73
N GLY A 463 3.75 -25.59 14.72
CA GLY A 463 2.43 -25.37 15.32
C GLY A 463 1.98 -26.46 16.29
N SER A 464 2.84 -27.43 16.62
CA SER A 464 2.53 -28.55 17.52
C SER A 464 3.51 -28.72 18.66
N ALA A 465 4.81 -28.55 18.42
CA ALA A 465 5.81 -28.68 19.47
C ALA A 465 5.62 -27.58 20.51
N GLY A 466 5.59 -27.95 21.80
CA GLY A 466 5.62 -26.97 22.87
C GLY A 466 6.84 -26.05 22.66
N ALA A 467 6.65 -24.73 22.69
CA ALA A 467 7.69 -23.76 22.39
C ALA A 467 8.87 -23.73 23.39
N TYR A 468 8.93 -24.72 24.28
CA TYR A 468 9.99 -25.00 25.21
C TYR A 468 10.73 -26.21 24.68
N PHE A 469 11.97 -26.06 24.19
CA PHE A 469 13.08 -26.98 24.44
C PHE A 469 14.31 -26.43 23.71
N PHE A 470 15.12 -25.67 24.46
CA PHE A 470 16.57 -25.75 24.29
C PHE A 470 16.94 -27.21 24.60
N THR A 471 17.10 -28.06 23.59
CA THR A 471 17.88 -29.28 23.78
C THR A 471 19.34 -28.86 23.87
N PRO A 472 20.05 -29.06 24.99
CA PRO A 472 21.48 -28.90 25.00
C PRO A 472 22.05 -29.92 24.03
N HIS A 473 22.98 -29.50 23.17
CA HIS A 473 23.83 -30.43 22.44
C HIS A 473 24.37 -31.49 23.42
N PRO A 474 24.28 -32.80 23.13
CA PRO A 474 25.03 -33.77 23.91
C PRO A 474 26.49 -33.63 23.49
N SER A 475 27.28 -32.91 24.29
CA SER A 475 28.72 -33.16 24.34
C SER A 475 28.92 -34.62 24.75
N PRO A 476 29.75 -35.40 24.04
CA PRO A 476 30.16 -36.70 24.55
C PRO A 476 30.99 -36.43 25.81
N LEU A 477 30.95 -37.38 26.77
CA LEU A 477 31.76 -37.41 28.00
C LEU A 477 31.13 -36.78 29.25
N ALA A 478 30.20 -37.49 29.87
CA ALA A 478 30.13 -37.62 31.34
C ALA A 478 29.39 -38.92 31.69
N PRO A 479 29.97 -39.81 32.54
CA PRO A 479 29.35 -41.08 32.89
C PRO A 479 28.20 -40.87 33.90
N PRO A 480 27.19 -41.75 33.90
CA PRO A 480 26.01 -41.59 34.75
C PRO A 480 26.36 -41.97 36.19
N TRP A 481 25.94 -41.15 37.14
CA TRP A 481 25.77 -41.56 38.53
C TRP A 481 24.27 -41.68 38.83
N CYS A 482 23.85 -42.90 39.17
CA CYS A 482 22.57 -43.26 39.81
C CYS A 482 22.80 -43.45 41.32
N PRO A 483 21.77 -43.41 42.20
CA PRO A 483 20.33 -43.47 41.95
C PRO A 483 19.61 -42.12 41.86
#